data_AF-A0A520Y085-F1
#
_entry.id   AF-A0A520Y085-F1
#
_cell.length_a   1.000
_cell.length_b   1.000
_cell.length_c   1.000
_cell.angle_alpha   90.00
_cell.angle_beta   90.00
_cell.angle_gamma   90.00
#
_symmetry.space_group_name_H-M   'P 1'
#
loop_
_entity.id
_entity.type
_entity.pdbx_description
1 polymer ?
#
loop_
_entity_poly.entity_id
_entity_poly.type
_entity_poly.pdbx_seq_one_letter_code
_entity_poly.pdbx_strand_id
1 'polypeptide(L)'
;MTDARSHAELHHSCGLRDGNAIDVAVCPPIEKRAAELGIRRVVGAVVPNFSLAAQMIAQTDLLLTVPSVAMANTAAAFHLDRREIPFDLPDMGLSLFRNAAEGDEPGARWFLKRVEAAFSGLDESP
;
A
#
# COMPACT_ATOMS: atom_id res chain seq x y z
N MET A 1 -44.21 12.57 13.41
CA MET A 1 -44.70 11.19 13.61
C MET A 1 -44.14 10.37 12.46
N THR A 2 -42.83 10.11 12.51
CA THR A 2 -42.23 8.76 12.65
C THR A 2 -42.37 8.00 11.33
N ASP A 3 -41.31 7.85 10.53
CA ASP A 3 -40.28 6.87 10.84
C ASP A 3 -38.89 7.25 10.32
N ALA A 4 -37.90 7.09 11.19
CA ALA A 4 -36.49 7.42 11.03
C ALA A 4 -35.65 6.14 11.13
N ARG A 5 -35.85 5.23 10.15
CA ARG A 5 -35.17 3.93 10.09
C ARG A 5 -34.59 3.58 8.72
N SER A 6 -34.00 4.56 8.04
CA SER A 6 -33.17 4.29 6.87
C SER A 6 -31.87 5.09 6.92
N HIS A 7 -31.12 4.90 8.01
CA HIS A 7 -29.80 5.50 8.24
C HIS A 7 -28.91 4.48 8.95
N ALA A 8 -28.61 3.35 8.31
CA ALA A 8 -27.48 2.48 8.68
C ALA A 8 -27.44 1.25 7.78
N GLU A 9 -27.02 1.41 6.53
CA GLU A 9 -26.47 0.33 5.71
C GLU A 9 -25.90 1.01 4.45
N LEU A 10 -24.80 0.48 3.88
CA LEU A 10 -24.18 0.87 2.60
C LEU A 10 -22.85 1.67 2.58
N HIS A 11 -21.91 1.48 3.51
CA HIS A 11 -20.52 1.95 3.26
C HIS A 11 -19.43 0.93 3.64
N HIS A 12 -19.62 -0.34 3.28
CA HIS A 12 -18.54 -1.33 3.19
C HIS A 12 -18.50 -1.97 1.81
N SER A 13 -18.14 -1.17 0.80
CA SER A 13 -17.83 -1.69 -0.51
C SER A 13 -16.35 -1.42 -0.79
N CYS A 14 -15.55 -2.41 -0.42
CA CYS A 14 -14.36 -2.72 -1.17
C CYS A 14 -14.82 -3.13 -2.59
N GLY A 15 -14.79 -2.18 -3.53
CA GLY A 15 -14.90 -2.41 -4.97
C GLY A 15 -16.28 -2.21 -5.60
N LEU A 16 -16.25 -1.54 -6.78
CA LEU A 16 -17.30 -1.29 -7.82
C LEU A 16 -17.87 0.16 -7.77
N ARG A 17 -18.04 0.92 -8.87
CA ARG A 17 -17.98 0.70 -10.33
C ARG A 17 -17.98 2.09 -11.02
N ASP A 18 -17.19 2.26 -12.09
CA ASP A 18 -17.61 2.85 -13.38
C ASP A 18 -16.49 2.77 -14.43
N GLY A 19 -16.72 1.97 -15.47
CA GLY A 19 -16.26 2.28 -16.84
C GLY A 19 -14.83 1.97 -17.32
N ASN A 20 -13.84 1.65 -16.47
CA ASN A 20 -12.50 1.28 -16.98
C ASN A 20 -11.84 0.21 -16.10
N ALA A 21 -11.87 -1.04 -16.57
CA ALA A 21 -11.44 -2.20 -15.80
C ALA A 21 -9.91 -2.30 -15.71
N ILE A 22 -9.36 -1.94 -14.55
CA ILE A 22 -8.28 -2.72 -13.96
C ILE A 22 -8.90 -3.44 -12.76
N ASP A 23 -9.23 -4.71 -12.95
CA ASP A 23 -9.77 -5.60 -11.92
C ASP A 23 -8.63 -6.06 -11.00
N VAL A 24 -8.52 -5.45 -9.82
CA VAL A 24 -7.83 -6.04 -8.66
C VAL A 24 -8.74 -5.82 -7.45
N ALA A 25 -9.72 -6.71 -7.29
CA ALA A 25 -10.59 -6.80 -6.12
C ALA A 25 -9.85 -7.38 -4.89
N VAL A 26 -8.80 -6.69 -4.45
CA VAL A 26 -8.19 -6.89 -3.13
C VAL A 26 -8.31 -5.58 -2.38
N CYS A 27 -9.07 -5.57 -1.28
CA CYS A 27 -9.09 -4.45 -0.35
C CYS A 27 -7.64 -4.22 0.11
N PRO A 28 -7.03 -3.05 -0.14
CA PRO A 28 -5.69 -2.79 0.33
C PRO A 28 -5.61 -3.03 1.84
N PRO A 29 -4.51 -3.59 2.38
CA PRO A 29 -4.42 -3.94 3.80
C PRO A 29 -4.79 -2.78 4.75
N ILE A 30 -4.44 -1.55 4.33
CA ILE A 30 -4.76 -0.34 5.07
C ILE A 30 -6.27 -0.04 5.14
N GLU A 31 -7.00 -0.24 4.05
CA GLU A 31 -8.46 -0.03 4.01
C GLU A 31 -9.17 -1.08 4.86
N LYS A 32 -8.72 -2.33 4.75
CA LYS A 32 -9.24 -3.42 5.59
C LYS A 32 -9.01 -3.14 7.08
N ARG A 33 -7.81 -2.72 7.46
CA ARG A 33 -7.49 -2.45 8.88
C ARG A 33 -8.25 -1.23 9.42
N ALA A 34 -8.34 -0.15 8.66
CA ALA A 34 -9.12 1.03 9.05
C ALA A 34 -10.59 0.68 9.26
N ALA A 35 -11.17 -0.13 8.37
CA ALA A 35 -12.53 -0.66 8.48
C ALA A 35 -12.76 -1.46 9.78
N GLU A 36 -11.87 -2.41 10.10
CA GLU A 36 -11.93 -3.20 11.34
C GLU A 36 -11.90 -2.34 12.61
N LEU A 37 -11.18 -1.21 12.56
CA LEU A 37 -11.07 -0.25 13.66
C LEU A 37 -12.18 0.80 13.68
N GLY A 38 -13.13 0.77 12.75
CA GLY A 38 -14.17 1.78 12.61
C GLY A 38 -13.66 3.16 12.16
N ILE A 39 -12.43 3.23 11.62
CA ILE A 39 -11.83 4.47 11.14
C ILE A 39 -12.37 4.75 9.73
N ARG A 40 -13.09 5.86 9.59
CA ARG A 40 -13.57 6.33 8.29
C ARG A 40 -12.51 7.22 7.62
N ARG A 41 -12.13 6.87 6.40
CA ARG A 41 -11.22 7.65 5.55
C ARG A 41 -11.98 8.35 4.44
N VAL A 42 -11.55 9.57 4.11
CA VAL A 42 -12.03 10.32 2.95
C VAL A 42 -10.97 10.22 1.87
N VAL A 43 -11.27 9.52 0.77
CA VAL A 43 -10.34 9.31 -0.33
C VAL A 43 -10.40 10.50 -1.28
N GLY A 44 -9.35 11.33 -1.29
CA GLY A 44 -9.27 12.51 -2.16
C GLY A 44 -8.84 12.20 -3.59
N ALA A 45 -8.05 11.15 -3.81
CA ALA A 45 -7.59 10.71 -5.12
C ALA A 45 -7.15 9.24 -5.11
N VAL A 46 -7.22 8.59 -6.27
CA VAL A 46 -6.70 7.25 -6.53
C VAL A 46 -5.71 7.36 -7.70
N VAL A 47 -4.49 6.86 -7.49
CA VAL A 47 -3.39 6.96 -8.46
C VAL A 47 -2.74 5.59 -8.67
N PRO A 48 -2.15 5.32 -9.85
CA PRO A 48 -1.65 3.98 -10.18
C PRO A 48 -0.32 3.62 -9.51
N ASN A 49 0.47 4.58 -9.02
CA ASN A 49 1.76 4.32 -8.40
C ASN A 49 2.18 5.41 -7.40
N PHE A 50 3.16 5.09 -6.55
CA PHE A 50 3.65 5.97 -5.49
C PHE A 50 4.40 7.21 -6.00
N SER A 51 5.06 7.14 -7.16
CA SER A 51 5.79 8.27 -7.72
C SER A 51 4.88 9.45 -8.03
N LEU A 52 3.70 9.18 -8.63
CA LEU A 52 2.70 10.22 -8.86
C LEU A 52 2.07 10.70 -7.56
N ALA A 53 1.81 9.78 -6.62
CA ALA A 53 1.24 10.11 -5.32
C ALA A 53 2.13 11.11 -4.54
N ALA A 54 3.45 10.91 -4.57
CA ALA A 54 4.42 11.76 -3.89
C ALA A 54 4.36 13.21 -4.35
N GLN A 55 4.32 13.44 -5.67
CA GLN A 55 4.21 14.78 -6.23
C GLN A 55 2.87 15.44 -5.87
N MET A 56 1.79 14.67 -5.87
CA MET A 56 0.45 15.17 -5.55
C MET A 56 0.32 15.58 -4.08
N ILE A 57 0.80 14.78 -3.13
CA ILE A 57 0.74 15.12 -1.71
C ILE A 57 1.68 16.27 -1.34
N ALA A 58 2.75 16.50 -2.11
CA ALA A 58 3.62 17.65 -1.91
C ALA A 58 2.94 19.00 -2.22
N GLN A 59 1.80 18.98 -2.91
CA GLN A 59 1.08 20.18 -3.36
C GLN A 59 -0.34 20.27 -2.79
N THR A 60 -0.70 19.38 -1.86
CA THR A 60 -2.06 19.28 -1.30
C THR A 60 -1.99 18.94 0.19
N ASP A 61 -3.12 19.10 0.89
CA ASP A 61 -3.25 18.67 2.29
C ASP A 61 -3.66 17.20 2.42
N LEU A 62 -3.39 16.39 1.39
CA LEU A 62 -3.69 14.96 1.39
C LEU A 62 -2.61 14.18 2.15
N LEU A 63 -3.06 13.15 2.87
CA LEU A 63 -2.18 12.20 3.54
C LEU A 63 -2.09 10.91 2.73
N LEU A 64 -0.91 10.30 2.75
CA LEU A 64 -0.63 9.04 2.08
C LEU A 64 -0.05 8.03 3.06
N THR A 65 -0.62 6.82 3.08
CA THR A 65 -0.05 5.68 3.78
C THR A 65 0.65 4.77 2.77
N VAL A 66 1.94 4.50 3.00
CA VAL A 66 2.80 3.71 2.12
C VAL A 66 3.74 2.82 2.93
N PRO A 67 4.23 1.71 2.36
CA PRO A 67 5.37 0.99 2.95
C PRO A 67 6.55 1.94 3.16
N SER A 68 7.24 1.84 4.29
CA SER A 68 8.36 2.71 4.69
C SER A 68 9.45 2.80 3.61
N VAL A 69 9.72 1.69 2.94
CA VAL A 69 10.72 1.57 1.87
C VAL A 69 10.29 2.21 0.55
N ALA A 70 8.99 2.34 0.28
CA ALA A 70 8.48 2.75 -1.03
C ALA A 70 8.78 4.21 -1.37
N MET A 71 8.98 5.06 -0.36
CA MET A 71 9.24 6.50 -0.53
C MET A 71 10.44 6.99 0.27
N ALA A 72 11.34 6.11 0.72
CA ALA A 72 12.48 6.48 1.56
C ALA A 72 13.31 7.63 0.96
N ASN A 73 13.64 7.54 -0.33
CA ASN A 73 14.39 8.59 -1.03
C ASN A 73 13.50 9.74 -1.53
N THR A 74 12.25 9.42 -1.89
CA THR A 74 11.29 10.37 -2.49
C THR A 74 10.80 11.40 -1.48
N ALA A 75 10.59 11.00 -0.22
CA ALA A 75 10.10 11.91 0.82
C ALA A 75 11.04 13.11 1.03
N ALA A 76 12.35 12.88 1.04
CA ALA A 76 13.35 13.96 1.16
C ALA A 76 13.33 14.90 -0.04
N ALA A 77 13.20 14.37 -1.26
CA ALA A 77 13.19 15.17 -2.50
C ALA A 77 11.99 16.11 -2.61
N PHE A 78 10.84 15.73 -2.02
CA PHE A 78 9.61 16.52 -2.03
C PHE A 78 9.33 17.23 -0.70
N HIS A 79 10.30 17.25 0.24
CA HIS A 79 10.15 17.85 1.58
C HIS A 79 8.92 17.33 2.35
N LEU A 80 8.64 16.04 2.24
CA LEU A 80 7.50 15.39 2.90
C LEU A 80 7.89 14.89 4.29
N ASP A 81 7.03 15.16 5.26
CA ASP A 81 7.13 14.60 6.61
C ASP A 81 6.69 13.13 6.62
N ARG A 82 7.50 12.27 7.23
CA ARG A 82 7.13 10.88 7.52
C ARG A 82 6.64 10.76 8.96
N ARG A 83 5.52 10.07 9.14
CA ARG A 83 4.92 9.78 10.44
C ARG A 83 4.57 8.30 10.51
N GLU A 84 4.66 7.73 11.69
CA GLU A 84 4.10 6.40 11.94
C GLU A 84 2.59 6.43 11.76
N ILE A 85 2.04 5.31 11.32
CA ILE A 85 0.60 5.15 11.23
C ILE A 85 -0.02 5.12 12.64
N PRO A 86 -1.23 5.68 12.85
CA PRO A 86 -1.80 5.86 14.19
C PRO A 86 -2.45 4.58 14.77
N PHE A 87 -2.15 3.41 14.20
CA PHE A 87 -2.67 2.11 14.63
C PHE A 87 -1.78 0.98 14.13
N ASP A 88 -1.89 -0.18 14.78
CA ASP A 88 -1.10 -1.35 14.40
C ASP A 88 -1.55 -1.93 13.07
N LEU A 89 -0.58 -2.10 12.16
CA LEU A 89 -0.71 -2.81 10.91
C LEU A 89 0.35 -3.91 10.89
N PRO A 90 0.01 -5.15 10.47
CA PRO A 90 1.00 -6.20 10.35
C PRO A 90 2.07 -5.83 9.32
N ASP A 91 3.31 -6.26 9.59
CA ASP A 91 4.43 -6.05 8.68
C ASP A 91 4.17 -6.68 7.31
N MET A 92 4.64 -5.98 6.29
CA MET A 92 4.54 -6.43 4.90
C MET A 92 5.78 -7.26 4.54
N GLY A 93 5.60 -8.57 4.40
CA GLY A 93 6.66 -9.45 3.89
C GLY A 93 6.92 -9.23 2.41
N LEU A 94 8.19 -9.08 2.03
CA LEU A 94 8.64 -9.07 0.64
C LEU A 94 9.22 -10.45 0.29
N SER A 95 8.61 -11.11 -0.70
CA SER A 95 9.02 -12.45 -1.13
C SER A 95 9.50 -12.44 -2.57
N LEU A 96 10.56 -13.18 -2.84
CA LEU A 96 11.13 -13.36 -4.18
C LEU A 96 10.74 -14.75 -4.70
N PHE A 97 9.97 -14.77 -5.79
CA PHE A 97 9.48 -16.01 -6.39
C PHE A 97 10.26 -16.35 -7.66
N ARG A 98 10.52 -17.64 -7.84
CA ARG A 98 11.06 -18.23 -9.07
C ARG A 98 10.15 -19.35 -9.54
N ASN A 99 10.12 -19.60 -10.85
CA ASN A 99 9.42 -20.76 -11.37
C ASN A 99 10.13 -22.05 -10.90
N ALA A 100 9.37 -22.97 -10.33
CA ALA A 100 9.88 -24.25 -9.86
C ALA A 100 10.27 -25.18 -11.03
N ALA A 101 9.59 -25.07 -12.17
CA ALA A 101 9.79 -25.92 -13.35
C ALA A 101 11.10 -25.61 -14.10
N GLU A 102 11.66 -24.41 -13.95
CA GLU A 102 12.87 -23.97 -14.65
C GLU A 102 14.17 -24.60 -14.10
N GLY A 103 14.09 -25.39 -13.02
CA GLY A 103 15.26 -26.06 -12.43
C GLY A 103 16.32 -25.09 -11.89
N ASP A 104 17.44 -25.59 -11.37
CA ASP A 104 18.45 -24.75 -10.74
C ASP A 104 19.41 -24.08 -11.74
N GLU A 105 18.83 -23.25 -12.63
CA GLU A 105 19.55 -22.49 -13.64
C GLU A 105 20.58 -21.55 -12.99
N PRO A 106 21.87 -21.62 -13.40
CA PRO A 106 22.96 -20.87 -12.77
C PRO A 106 22.74 -19.34 -12.72
N GLY A 107 22.19 -18.75 -13.79
CA GLY A 107 21.89 -17.32 -13.88
C GLY A 107 20.82 -16.87 -12.90
N ALA A 108 19.71 -17.59 -12.83
CA ALA A 108 18.64 -17.38 -11.85
C ALA A 108 19.19 -17.51 -10.42
N ARG A 109 19.98 -18.55 -10.14
CA ARG A 109 20.61 -18.73 -8.83
C ARG A 109 21.55 -17.56 -8.47
N TRP A 110 22.37 -17.14 -9.43
CA TRP A 110 23.25 -15.99 -9.25
C TRP A 110 22.45 -14.72 -8.95
N PHE A 111 21.37 -14.46 -9.70
CA PHE A 111 20.54 -13.29 -9.52
C PHE A 111 19.82 -13.29 -8.16
N LEU A 112 19.21 -14.42 -7.77
CA LEU A 112 18.54 -14.56 -6.48
C LEU A 112 19.52 -14.29 -5.32
N LYS A 113 20.74 -14.83 -5.38
CA LYS A 113 21.78 -14.54 -4.37
C LYS A 113 22.18 -13.07 -4.34
N ARG A 114 22.20 -12.39 -5.50
CA ARG A 114 22.51 -10.96 -5.57
C ARG A 114 21.39 -10.11 -4.96
N VAL A 115 20.14 -10.47 -5.22
CA VAL A 115 18.99 -9.81 -4.59
C VAL A 115 19.02 -10.06 -3.09
N GLU A 116 19.17 -11.30 -2.64
CA GLU A 116 19.29 -11.64 -1.21
C GLU A 116 20.40 -10.82 -0.53
N ALA A 117 21.60 -10.78 -1.10
CA ALA A 117 22.72 -9.99 -0.57
C ALA A 117 22.46 -8.48 -0.53
N ALA A 118 21.67 -7.95 -1.47
CA ALA A 118 21.30 -6.53 -1.49
C ALA A 118 20.25 -6.17 -0.41
N PHE A 119 19.43 -7.14 0.00
CA PHE A 119 18.36 -6.94 0.98
C PHE A 119 18.73 -7.44 2.39
N SER A 120 19.78 -8.24 2.56
CA SER A 120 20.24 -8.75 3.87
C SER A 120 20.74 -7.68 4.86
N GLY A 121 20.79 -6.39 4.46
CA GLY A 121 21.08 -5.25 5.33
C GLY A 121 19.87 -4.40 5.69
N LEU A 122 18.65 -4.80 5.30
CA LEU A 122 17.42 -4.03 5.55
C LEU A 122 16.69 -4.46 6.82
N ASP A 123 17.11 -5.55 7.47
CA ASP A 123 16.57 -5.98 8.77
C ASP A 123 16.96 -5.03 9.93
N GLU A 124 17.89 -4.11 9.70
CA GLU A 124 18.25 -3.05 10.64
C GLU A 124 17.60 -1.73 10.24
N SER A 125 16.38 -1.49 10.72
CA SER A 125 15.93 -0.13 11.00
C SER A 125 15.12 -0.11 12.31
N PRO A 126 15.39 0.90 13.16
CA PRO A 126 14.90 0.97 14.55
C PRO A 126 13.40 1.22 14.66
#